data_AF-A0A0C2D0A4-F1
#
_entry.id   AF-A0A0C2D0A4-F1
#
_cell.length_a   1.000
_cell.length_b   1.000
_cell.length_c   1.000
_cell.angle_alpha   90.00
_cell.angle_beta   90.00
_cell.angle_gamma   90.00
#
_symmetry.space_group_name_H-M   'P 1'
#
loop_
_entity.id
_entity.type
_entity.pdbx_description
1 polymer ?
#
loop_
_entity_poly.entity_id
_entity_poly.type
_entity_poly.pdbx_seq_one_letter_code
_entity_poly.pdbx_strand_id
1 'polypeptide(L)'
;MFVWHQRPGAFERLAPTWEQLEIVGREGTIEDGDRLSFCLRKGPLRLPWVARHQGFVPGRNFEDVAERSPFARWHHVHAFADGDANGPAATLTDRIDYQLPLDRLSWPLARGQVEGVLEQMFVQRHVRTANDLRRHHAVAERGPIRVALTGSSGLIGTELRAFLTTGGHTVVPVVRRTPAAHEVAWDPDHATIDGPGLEHLDAVVHLAGEPVAGRWTRAKRDRIRSSRVAGTRLLCETLASLRHKPKVLICASGIGIYGNAGEAELDEQSPVGDGFLATVARAWEAATQPARDAGIRVVTLRIGLVTSARGGLVERLRSLYGLGLGGPIGDGRQWQSWIDLDDLVGVIHHAIYTEQLEGPVNAVAPAPVQQAEFAATLARVLGRPAWISVPEVVVRWVFGQLGREILLASQRVTGSRLGDSGFGFDFPTLESSLRHQLGRAEPQAVDRAVARFEVAGRSC
;
A
#
# COMPACT_ATOMS: atom_id res chain seq x y z
N MET A 1 16.66 13.83 0.84
CA MET A 1 16.86 12.36 0.91
C MET A 1 17.23 11.89 2.31
N PHE A 2 18.31 12.38 2.93
CA PHE A 2 18.71 11.98 4.30
C PHE A 2 17.60 12.17 5.35
N VAL A 3 17.00 13.36 5.40
CA VAL A 3 15.91 13.68 6.34
C VAL A 3 14.69 12.75 6.17
N TRP A 4 14.45 12.23 4.96
CA TRP A 4 13.37 11.26 4.73
C TRP A 4 13.64 9.95 5.48
N HIS A 5 14.90 9.50 5.54
CA HIS A 5 15.30 8.29 6.26
C HIS A 5 15.25 8.46 7.79
N GLN A 6 15.42 9.69 8.28
CA GLN A 6 15.28 10.02 9.70
C GLN A 6 13.82 10.06 10.17
N ARG A 7 12.86 10.23 9.26
CA ARG A 7 11.47 10.44 9.65
C ARG A 7 10.78 9.13 10.05
N PRO A 8 9.84 9.17 11.02
CA PRO A 8 9.00 8.03 11.33
C PRO A 8 8.31 7.48 10.08
N GLY A 9 8.23 6.16 9.96
CA GLY A 9 7.64 5.49 8.79
C GLY A 9 8.65 5.12 7.71
N ALA A 10 9.87 5.66 7.71
CA ALA A 10 10.87 5.35 6.69
C ALA A 10 11.17 3.84 6.63
N PHE A 11 11.41 3.21 7.77
CA PHE A 11 11.64 1.77 7.83
C PHE A 11 10.41 0.96 7.35
N GLU A 12 9.20 1.35 7.75
CA GLU A 12 7.95 0.71 7.34
C GLU A 12 7.76 0.76 5.81
N ARG A 13 8.09 1.91 5.19
CA ARG A 13 8.12 2.07 3.73
C ARG A 13 9.19 1.18 3.12
N LEU A 14 10.41 1.15 3.66
CA LEU A 14 11.52 0.38 3.09
C LEU A 14 11.50 -1.12 3.38
N ALA A 15 10.64 -1.58 4.29
CA ALA A 15 10.50 -3.00 4.56
C ALA A 15 10.00 -3.71 3.30
N PRO A 16 10.53 -4.92 2.96
CA PRO A 16 10.07 -5.66 1.79
C PRO A 16 8.58 -5.96 1.84
N THR A 17 7.86 -5.81 0.73
CA THR A 17 6.41 -6.08 0.67
C THR A 17 6.08 -7.57 0.72
N TRP A 18 6.99 -8.43 0.24
CA TRP A 18 6.80 -9.88 0.19
C TRP A 18 7.24 -10.61 1.46
N GLU A 19 7.84 -9.89 2.42
CA GLU A 19 8.23 -10.42 3.72
C GLU A 19 7.21 -10.05 4.79
N GLN A 20 6.92 -10.99 5.68
CA GLN A 20 6.10 -10.71 6.85
C GLN A 20 7.00 -10.21 7.99
N LEU A 21 7.01 -8.89 8.16
CA LEU A 21 7.79 -8.20 9.19
C LEU A 21 6.87 -7.62 10.25
N GLU A 22 7.15 -7.93 11.50
CA GLU A 22 6.46 -7.39 12.68
C GLU A 22 7.45 -6.56 13.50
N ILE A 23 7.20 -5.25 13.63
CA ILE A 23 8.00 -4.38 14.49
C ILE A 23 7.63 -4.68 15.94
N VAL A 24 8.63 -5.05 16.75
CA VAL A 24 8.46 -5.40 18.16
C VAL A 24 8.78 -4.21 19.06
N GLY A 25 9.76 -3.40 18.69
CA GLY A 25 10.16 -2.23 19.46
C GLY A 25 11.03 -1.28 18.64
N ARG A 26 10.96 0.00 18.97
CA ARG A 26 11.77 1.07 18.38
C ARG A 26 12.20 2.04 19.47
N GLU A 27 13.49 2.30 19.50
CA GLU A 27 14.14 3.34 20.32
C GLU A 27 14.77 4.34 19.34
N GLY A 28 14.25 5.57 19.31
CA GLY A 28 14.70 6.62 18.40
C GLY A 28 14.35 6.38 16.92
N THR A 29 15.18 6.90 16.02
CA THR A 29 15.03 6.79 14.56
C THR A 29 16.25 6.12 13.94
N ILE A 30 17.35 6.86 13.77
CA ILE A 30 18.60 6.39 13.14
C ILE A 30 19.87 7.00 13.78
N GLU A 31 19.78 7.61 14.96
CA GLU A 31 20.94 8.19 15.65
C GLU A 31 21.78 7.11 16.35
N ASP A 32 23.02 7.46 16.71
CA ASP A 32 23.94 6.52 17.36
C ASP A 32 23.36 5.96 18.66
N GLY A 33 23.24 4.63 18.72
CA GLY A 33 22.67 3.91 19.85
C GLY A 33 21.17 3.59 19.73
N ASP A 34 20.47 4.20 18.76
CA ASP A 34 19.07 3.87 18.48
C ASP A 34 18.92 2.40 18.10
N ARG A 35 17.81 1.79 18.50
CA ARG A 35 17.55 0.37 18.27
C ARG A 35 16.24 0.14 17.54
N LEU A 36 16.28 -0.79 16.60
CA LEU A 36 15.10 -1.33 15.96
C LEU A 36 15.03 -2.85 16.16
N SER A 37 13.97 -3.28 16.83
CA SER A 37 13.68 -4.70 17.06
C SER A 37 12.48 -5.13 16.24
N PHE A 38 12.63 -6.18 15.44
CA PHE A 38 11.56 -6.74 14.63
C PHE A 38 11.65 -8.27 14.55
N CYS A 39 10.58 -8.90 14.08
CA CYS A 39 10.53 -10.33 13.83
C CYS A 39 10.17 -10.58 12.36
N LEU A 40 11.02 -11.33 11.66
CA LEU A 40 10.71 -11.87 10.35
C LEU A 40 9.96 -13.19 10.52
N ARG A 41 8.82 -13.32 9.86
CA ARG A 41 8.02 -14.54 9.87
C ARG A 41 8.21 -15.29 8.55
N LYS A 42 8.69 -16.53 8.66
CA LYS A 42 8.84 -17.48 7.54
C LYS A 42 7.97 -18.69 7.81
N GLY A 43 6.69 -18.61 7.45
CA GLY A 43 5.69 -19.62 7.81
C GLY A 43 5.57 -19.76 9.33
N PRO A 44 5.78 -20.96 9.92
CA PRO A 44 5.75 -21.14 11.37
C PRO A 44 7.00 -20.59 12.08
N LEU A 45 8.09 -20.33 11.37
CA LEU A 45 9.35 -19.85 11.96
C LEU A 45 9.27 -18.36 12.28
N ARG A 46 9.75 -18.02 13.49
CA ARG A 46 9.92 -16.64 13.97
C ARG A 46 11.41 -16.34 14.11
N LEU A 47 11.88 -15.39 13.32
CA LEU A 47 13.29 -15.02 13.23
C LEU A 47 13.45 -13.61 13.82
N PRO A 48 13.81 -13.50 15.12
CA PRO A 48 13.98 -12.21 15.76
C PRO A 48 15.22 -11.47 15.23
N TRP A 49 15.10 -10.16 15.14
CA TRP A 49 16.14 -9.25 14.70
C TRP A 49 16.22 -8.05 15.64
N VAL A 50 17.43 -7.68 16.03
CA VAL A 50 17.74 -6.44 16.74
C VAL A 50 18.86 -5.74 16.00
N ALA A 51 18.55 -4.60 15.39
CA ALA A 51 19.52 -3.72 14.74
C ALA A 51 19.82 -2.54 15.67
N ARG A 52 21.10 -2.20 15.81
CA ARG A 52 21.56 -0.97 16.46
C ARG A 52 22.13 -0.04 15.41
N HIS A 53 21.73 1.22 15.45
CA HIS A 53 22.26 2.27 14.60
C HIS A 53 23.58 2.81 15.17
N GLN A 54 24.52 3.09 14.28
CA GLN A 54 25.80 3.69 14.61
C GLN A 54 26.37 4.46 13.40
N GLY A 55 27.46 5.19 13.60
CA GLY A 55 28.13 5.89 12.51
C GLY A 55 27.26 6.97 11.89
N PHE A 56 26.37 7.60 12.67
CA PHE A 56 25.48 8.64 12.21
C PHE A 56 26.24 9.94 11.92
N VAL A 57 26.25 10.36 10.66
CA VAL A 57 26.75 11.67 10.24
C VAL A 57 25.64 12.40 9.49
N PRO A 58 25.08 13.50 10.05
CA PRO A 58 23.99 14.26 9.44
C PRO A 58 24.23 14.57 7.95
N GLY A 59 23.26 14.22 7.11
CA GLY A 59 23.32 14.45 5.67
C GLY A 59 24.23 13.51 4.89
N ARG A 60 25.02 12.65 5.55
CA ARG A 60 26.09 11.87 4.92
C ARG A 60 25.93 10.37 5.06
N ASN A 61 25.70 9.84 6.26
CA ASN A 61 25.54 8.39 6.43
C ASN A 61 24.91 8.01 7.78
N PHE A 62 24.49 6.75 7.85
CA PHE A 62 24.26 6.00 9.08
C PHE A 62 24.42 4.51 8.79
N GLU A 63 24.60 3.70 9.82
CA GLU A 63 24.85 2.26 9.69
C GLU A 63 23.92 1.44 10.58
N ASP A 64 23.46 0.29 10.09
CA ASP A 64 22.74 -0.71 10.88
C ASP A 64 23.64 -1.92 11.14
N VAL A 65 23.93 -2.21 12.41
CA VAL A 65 24.62 -3.44 12.82
C VAL A 65 23.66 -4.34 13.57
N ALA A 66 23.57 -5.61 13.18
CA ALA A 66 22.74 -6.55 13.93
C ALA A 66 23.42 -6.96 15.24
N GLU A 67 22.75 -6.70 16.36
CA GLU A 67 23.07 -7.29 17.67
C GLU A 67 22.50 -8.71 17.76
N ARG A 68 21.38 -8.97 17.08
CA ARG A 68 20.76 -10.29 16.93
C ARG A 68 20.16 -10.42 15.54
N SER A 69 20.47 -11.48 14.81
CA SER A 69 19.83 -11.76 13.52
C SER A 69 19.95 -13.25 13.13
N PRO A 70 19.28 -13.70 12.07
CA PRO A 70 19.53 -15.00 11.43
C PRO A 70 20.91 -15.11 10.77
N PHE A 71 21.61 -13.99 10.58
CA PHE A 71 22.97 -13.96 10.07
C PHE A 71 23.97 -14.03 11.24
N ALA A 72 25.12 -14.66 11.01
CA ALA A 72 26.23 -14.63 11.96
C ALA A 72 26.82 -13.22 12.10
N ARG A 73 26.78 -12.45 11.00
CA ARG A 73 27.13 -11.03 10.95
C ARG A 73 26.22 -10.30 9.98
N TRP A 74 25.81 -9.09 10.34
CA TRP A 74 25.13 -8.16 9.46
C TRP A 74 25.59 -6.74 9.78
N HIS A 75 26.08 -6.06 8.76
CA HIS A 75 26.46 -4.65 8.80
C HIS A 75 26.01 -4.00 7.50
N HIS A 76 25.14 -3.01 7.61
CA HIS A 76 24.54 -2.30 6.49
C HIS A 76 24.88 -0.81 6.60
N VAL A 77 25.47 -0.24 5.56
CA VAL A 77 25.85 1.18 5.52
C VAL A 77 24.97 1.89 4.51
N HIS A 78 24.30 2.96 4.93
CA HIS A 78 23.53 3.86 4.08
C HIS A 78 24.34 5.14 3.91
N ALA A 79 24.80 5.42 2.69
CA ALA A 79 25.59 6.60 2.37
C ALA A 79 24.84 7.52 1.42
N PHE A 80 24.87 8.82 1.70
CA PHE A 80 24.21 9.87 0.97
C PHE A 80 25.26 10.84 0.44
N ALA A 81 25.14 11.19 -0.84
CA ALA A 81 25.97 12.19 -1.48
C ALA A 81 25.10 13.12 -2.31
N ASP A 82 25.47 14.40 -2.36
CA ASP A 82 24.98 15.28 -3.42
C ASP A 82 25.48 14.73 -4.75
N GLY A 83 24.67 14.86 -5.80
CA GLY A 83 25.11 14.40 -7.11
C GLY A 83 25.70 15.50 -7.97
N ASP A 84 26.26 15.07 -9.10
CA ASP A 84 27.06 15.93 -9.96
C ASP A 84 26.19 16.82 -10.85
N ALA A 85 26.75 17.91 -11.39
CA ALA A 85 26.04 18.88 -12.23
C ALA A 85 25.35 18.27 -13.48
N ASN A 86 25.85 17.13 -13.96
CA ASN A 86 25.30 16.37 -15.09
C ASN A 86 24.70 15.02 -14.67
N GLY A 87 24.62 14.77 -13.36
CA GLY A 87 24.14 13.54 -12.76
C GLY A 87 22.80 13.72 -12.04
N PRO A 88 22.35 12.70 -11.30
CA PRO A 88 21.18 12.85 -10.46
C PRO A 88 21.43 13.85 -9.32
N ALA A 89 20.40 14.46 -8.76
CA ALA A 89 20.57 15.52 -7.75
C ALA A 89 21.20 15.05 -6.41
N ALA A 90 21.02 13.79 -6.05
CA ALA A 90 21.62 13.17 -4.85
C ALA A 90 21.64 11.66 -5.02
N THR A 91 22.66 10.97 -4.52
CA THR A 91 22.82 9.50 -4.60
C THR A 91 22.63 8.85 -3.23
N LEU A 92 21.89 7.74 -3.19
CA LEU A 92 21.86 6.80 -2.06
C LEU A 92 22.65 5.55 -2.44
N THR A 93 23.64 5.21 -1.62
CA THR A 93 24.41 3.98 -1.75
C THR A 93 24.19 3.11 -0.52
N ASP A 94 23.69 1.90 -0.74
CA ASP A 94 23.56 0.88 0.29
C ASP A 94 24.68 -0.16 0.12
N ARG A 95 25.41 -0.44 1.20
CA ARG A 95 26.47 -1.46 1.22
C ARG A 95 26.23 -2.45 2.35
N ILE A 96 26.12 -3.74 2.03
CA ILE A 96 25.99 -4.79 3.03
C ILE A 96 27.25 -5.66 3.09
N ASP A 97 27.71 -5.87 4.33
CA ASP A 97 28.63 -6.93 4.73
C ASP A 97 27.87 -7.93 5.63
N TYR A 98 27.70 -9.16 5.16
CA TYR A 98 26.97 -10.20 5.90
C TYR A 98 27.71 -11.55 5.91
N GLN A 99 27.37 -12.38 6.90
CA GLN A 99 27.86 -13.76 7.03
C GLN A 99 26.72 -14.70 7.43
N LEU A 100 26.55 -15.82 6.71
CA LEU A 100 25.53 -16.83 7.05
C LEU A 100 25.97 -17.69 8.25
N PRO A 101 25.03 -18.25 9.02
CA PRO A 101 25.33 -19.09 10.18
C PRO A 101 25.78 -20.52 9.84
N LEU A 102 25.61 -20.97 8.57
CA LEU A 102 25.85 -22.36 8.14
C LEU A 102 27.31 -22.64 7.75
N ASP A 103 27.69 -23.91 7.81
CA ASP A 103 29.02 -24.44 7.51
C ASP A 103 29.44 -24.30 6.03
N ARG A 104 30.76 -24.35 5.78
CA ARG A 104 31.38 -24.12 4.46
C ARG A 104 30.85 -25.03 3.34
N LEU A 105 30.25 -26.17 3.64
CA LEU A 105 29.77 -27.14 2.65
C LEU A 105 28.47 -26.73 1.95
N SER A 106 27.55 -26.03 2.63
CA SER A 106 26.26 -25.57 2.06
C SER A 106 26.32 -24.15 1.48
N TRP A 107 27.47 -23.48 1.67
CA TRP A 107 27.69 -22.06 1.40
C TRP A 107 27.42 -21.61 -0.04
N PRO A 108 27.91 -22.28 -1.11
CA PRO A 108 27.78 -21.73 -2.47
C PRO A 108 26.33 -21.68 -2.98
N LEU A 109 25.53 -22.70 -2.67
CA LEU A 109 24.12 -22.78 -3.09
C LEU A 109 23.22 -21.83 -2.28
N ALA A 110 23.43 -21.75 -0.97
CA ALA A 110 22.70 -20.84 -0.10
C ALA A 110 23.04 -19.36 -0.40
N ARG A 111 24.30 -19.07 -0.76
CA ARG A 111 24.77 -17.71 -1.08
C ARG A 111 24.00 -17.10 -2.24
N GLY A 112 23.92 -17.76 -3.39
CA GLY A 112 23.24 -17.19 -4.57
C GLY A 112 21.75 -16.92 -4.34
N GLN A 113 21.08 -17.76 -3.53
CA GLN A 113 19.69 -17.53 -3.14
C GLN A 113 19.54 -16.32 -2.22
N VAL A 114 20.44 -16.18 -1.24
CA VAL A 114 20.44 -15.03 -0.32
C VAL A 114 20.78 -13.74 -1.05
N GLU A 115 21.79 -13.75 -1.91
CA GLU A 115 22.20 -12.58 -2.73
C GLU A 115 21.03 -12.12 -3.61
N GLY A 116 20.34 -13.05 -4.29
CA GLY A 116 19.17 -12.70 -5.09
C GLY A 116 18.01 -12.12 -4.26
N VAL A 117 17.77 -12.62 -3.04
CA VAL A 117 16.75 -12.05 -2.14
C VAL A 117 17.13 -10.65 -1.66
N LEU A 118 18.41 -10.45 -1.31
CA LEU A 118 18.93 -9.15 -0.89
C LEU A 118 18.87 -8.15 -2.03
N GLU A 119 19.34 -8.51 -3.23
CA GLU A 119 19.27 -7.67 -4.42
C GLU A 119 17.84 -7.16 -4.67
N GLN A 120 16.85 -8.07 -4.66
CA GLN A 120 15.45 -7.70 -4.85
C GLN A 120 14.94 -6.77 -3.75
N MET A 121 15.33 -6.99 -2.50
CA MET A 121 15.00 -6.09 -1.39
C MET A 121 15.55 -4.67 -1.65
N PHE A 122 16.80 -4.54 -2.08
CA PHE A 122 17.40 -3.22 -2.35
C PHE A 122 16.81 -2.52 -3.57
N VAL A 123 16.54 -3.27 -4.64
CA VAL A 123 15.82 -2.75 -5.80
C VAL A 123 14.50 -2.12 -5.36
N GLN A 124 13.70 -2.83 -4.56
CA GLN A 124 12.44 -2.28 -4.05
C GLN A 124 12.66 -1.04 -3.17
N ARG A 125 13.62 -1.08 -2.25
CA ARG A 125 13.93 0.03 -1.35
C ARG A 125 14.27 1.29 -2.14
N HIS A 126 15.16 1.18 -3.13
CA HIS A 126 15.60 2.31 -3.94
C HIS A 126 14.47 2.87 -4.81
N VAL A 127 13.72 2.01 -5.49
CA VAL A 127 12.55 2.43 -6.30
C VAL A 127 11.53 3.16 -5.42
N ARG A 128 11.22 2.62 -4.24
CA ARG A 128 10.25 3.25 -3.33
C ARG A 128 10.76 4.57 -2.76
N THR A 129 12.02 4.65 -2.35
CA THR A 129 12.64 5.91 -1.90
C THR A 129 12.57 6.98 -3.00
N ALA A 130 12.94 6.64 -4.24
CA ALA A 130 12.91 7.58 -5.35
C ALA A 130 11.48 8.07 -5.64
N ASN A 131 10.50 7.16 -5.67
CA ASN A 131 9.11 7.50 -5.93
C ASN A 131 8.49 8.35 -4.80
N ASP A 132 8.75 8.00 -3.55
CA ASP A 132 8.26 8.76 -2.39
C ASP A 132 8.86 10.18 -2.39
N LEU A 133 10.18 10.31 -2.59
CA LEU A 133 10.85 11.61 -2.69
C LEU A 133 10.29 12.46 -3.84
N ARG A 134 10.07 11.86 -5.02
CA ARG A 134 9.48 12.54 -6.18
C ARG A 134 8.09 13.09 -5.86
N ARG A 135 7.24 12.29 -5.21
CA ARG A 135 5.87 12.68 -4.83
C ARG A 135 5.85 13.78 -3.77
N HIS A 136 6.70 13.70 -2.75
CA HIS A 136 6.81 14.78 -1.75
C HIS A 136 7.41 16.06 -2.34
N HIS A 137 8.39 15.94 -3.23
CA HIS A 137 9.02 17.10 -3.87
C HIS A 137 8.01 17.90 -4.70
N ALA A 138 7.09 17.22 -5.40
CA ALA A 138 6.05 17.86 -6.21
C ALA A 138 5.14 18.82 -5.43
N VAL A 139 5.08 18.71 -4.09
CA VAL A 139 4.25 19.57 -3.23
C VAL A 139 5.05 20.26 -2.13
N ALA A 140 6.39 20.24 -2.20
CA ALA A 140 7.25 20.70 -1.11
C ALA A 140 6.98 22.17 -0.71
N GLU A 141 6.67 23.03 -1.68
CA GLU A 141 6.35 24.45 -1.46
C GLU A 141 5.05 24.67 -0.66
N ARG A 142 4.14 23.68 -0.64
CA ARG A 142 2.89 23.75 0.13
C ARG A 142 3.10 23.53 1.63
N GLY A 143 4.27 23.00 2.02
CA GLY A 143 4.63 22.71 3.40
C GLY A 143 3.92 21.50 4.02
N PRO A 144 4.30 21.12 5.27
CA PRO A 144 3.65 20.05 6.01
C PRO A 144 2.18 20.34 6.34
N ILE A 145 1.38 19.28 6.46
CA ILE A 145 -0.06 19.37 6.77
C ILE A 145 -0.43 18.35 7.87
N ARG A 146 -1.57 18.55 8.51
CA ARG A 146 -2.18 17.63 9.49
C ARG A 146 -3.31 16.84 8.85
N VAL A 147 -3.17 15.52 8.83
CA VAL A 147 -4.10 14.60 8.16
C VAL A 147 -4.70 13.63 9.17
N ALA A 148 -6.02 13.65 9.36
CA ALA A 148 -6.68 12.57 10.09
C ALA A 148 -6.84 11.35 9.18
N LEU A 149 -6.60 10.16 9.75
CA LEU A 149 -6.64 8.90 9.01
C LEU A 149 -7.47 7.86 9.76
N THR A 150 -8.66 7.54 9.22
CA THR A 150 -9.40 6.35 9.66
C THR A 150 -8.87 5.11 8.93
N GLY A 151 -8.96 3.94 9.56
CA GLY A 151 -8.44 2.70 8.97
C GLY A 151 -6.90 2.68 8.89
N SER A 152 -6.23 3.46 9.75
CA SER A 152 -4.78 3.64 9.81
C SER A 152 -3.98 2.36 10.07
N SER A 153 -4.61 1.31 10.59
CA SER A 153 -4.01 -0.01 10.82
C SER A 153 -4.25 -1.00 9.68
N GLY A 154 -5.03 -0.62 8.66
CA GLY A 154 -5.32 -1.45 7.50
C GLY A 154 -4.17 -1.44 6.49
N LEU A 155 -4.27 -2.29 5.45
CA LEU A 155 -3.24 -2.40 4.40
C LEU A 155 -2.86 -1.04 3.80
N ILE A 156 -3.85 -0.29 3.30
CA ILE A 156 -3.62 1.02 2.67
C ILE A 156 -3.26 2.08 3.71
N GLY A 157 -3.93 2.06 4.88
CA GLY A 157 -3.71 3.04 5.93
C GLY A 157 -2.30 3.01 6.52
N THR A 158 -1.73 1.82 6.71
CA THR A 158 -0.35 1.66 7.21
C THR A 158 0.66 2.26 6.24
N GLU A 159 0.55 1.96 4.93
CA GLU A 159 1.44 2.52 3.92
C GLU A 159 1.26 4.03 3.77
N LEU A 160 0.01 4.51 3.73
CA LEU A 160 -0.28 5.94 3.62
C LEU A 160 0.24 6.71 4.82
N ARG A 161 0.07 6.18 6.04
CA ARG A 161 0.61 6.81 7.25
C ARG A 161 2.12 6.95 7.14
N ALA A 162 2.81 5.86 6.82
CA ALA A 162 4.26 5.85 6.71
C ALA A 162 4.76 6.80 5.61
N PHE A 163 4.09 6.83 4.46
CA PHE A 163 4.37 7.75 3.36
C PHE A 163 4.17 9.22 3.77
N LEU A 164 3.04 9.56 4.40
CA LEU A 164 2.78 10.94 4.79
C LEU A 164 3.78 11.44 5.85
N THR A 165 4.13 10.59 6.82
CA THR A 165 5.09 10.97 7.87
C THR A 165 6.51 11.12 7.33
N THR A 166 6.93 10.31 6.35
CA THR A 166 8.23 10.50 5.69
C THR A 166 8.27 11.75 4.82
N GLY A 167 7.11 12.22 4.33
CA GLY A 167 6.92 13.55 3.75
C GLY A 167 7.04 14.72 4.73
N GLY A 168 6.97 14.44 6.04
CA GLY A 168 6.99 15.43 7.11
C GLY A 168 5.60 15.88 7.55
N HIS A 169 4.54 15.29 7.01
CA HIS A 169 3.17 15.57 7.44
C HIS A 169 2.90 14.93 8.81
N THR A 170 1.95 15.52 9.55
CA THR A 170 1.46 14.95 10.81
C THR A 170 0.23 14.10 10.52
N VAL A 171 0.29 12.80 10.85
CA VAL A 171 -0.87 11.91 10.73
C VAL A 171 -1.52 11.72 12.09
N VAL A 172 -2.82 11.99 12.18
CA VAL A 172 -3.65 11.81 13.37
C VAL A 172 -4.51 10.55 13.18
N PRO A 173 -4.15 9.40 13.78
CA PRO A 173 -4.92 8.18 13.62
C PRO A 173 -6.29 8.31 14.29
N VAL A 174 -7.35 7.94 13.58
CA VAL A 174 -8.71 7.84 14.13
C VAL A 174 -9.01 6.36 14.35
N VAL A 175 -9.13 5.96 15.63
CA VAL A 175 -9.07 4.56 16.05
C VAL A 175 -10.33 4.13 16.81
N ARG A 176 -10.66 2.84 16.70
CA ARG A 176 -11.82 2.21 17.39
C ARG A 176 -11.47 1.54 18.71
N ARG A 177 -10.19 1.39 19.00
CA ARG A 177 -9.69 0.90 20.30
C ARG A 177 -9.49 2.09 21.23
N THR A 178 -9.11 1.83 22.48
CA THR A 178 -8.61 2.87 23.38
C THR A 178 -7.52 3.69 22.68
N PRO A 179 -7.71 5.01 22.54
CA PRO A 179 -6.76 5.87 21.84
C PRO A 179 -5.51 6.11 22.70
N ALA A 180 -4.36 6.23 22.04
CA ALA A 180 -3.19 6.87 22.62
C ALA A 180 -3.35 8.41 22.58
N ALA A 181 -2.47 9.14 23.26
CA ALA A 181 -2.56 10.60 23.39
C ALA A 181 -2.59 11.39 22.06
N HIS A 182 -2.07 10.81 20.97
CA HIS A 182 -2.02 11.44 19.64
C HIS A 182 -3.08 10.87 18.68
N GLU A 183 -4.02 10.08 19.18
CA GLU A 183 -5.07 9.43 18.40
C GLU A 183 -6.45 9.96 18.80
N VAL A 184 -7.39 9.90 17.85
CA VAL A 184 -8.78 10.31 18.04
C VAL A 184 -9.64 9.08 18.25
N ALA A 185 -10.46 9.09 19.31
CA ALA A 185 -11.42 8.02 19.56
C ALA A 185 -12.58 8.07 18.56
N TRP A 186 -12.96 6.91 18.04
CA TRP A 186 -14.10 6.79 17.14
C TRP A 186 -14.82 5.46 17.37
N ASP A 187 -16.10 5.53 17.72
CA ASP A 187 -16.97 4.39 17.90
C ASP A 187 -18.22 4.51 17.00
N PRO A 188 -18.19 3.92 15.79
CA PRO A 188 -19.34 3.91 14.91
C PRO A 188 -20.56 3.17 15.47
N ASP A 189 -20.35 2.17 16.34
CA ASP A 189 -21.42 1.32 16.85
C ASP A 189 -22.24 2.06 17.92
N HIS A 190 -21.59 2.96 18.66
CA HIS A 190 -22.24 3.86 19.62
C HIS A 190 -22.46 5.28 19.08
N ALA A 191 -22.20 5.52 17.80
CA ALA A 191 -22.33 6.81 17.14
C ALA A 191 -21.55 7.95 17.82
N THR A 192 -20.33 7.67 18.30
CA THR A 192 -19.47 8.68 18.94
C THR A 192 -18.14 8.85 18.21
N ILE A 193 -17.62 10.07 18.23
CA ILE A 193 -16.30 10.42 17.74
C ILE A 193 -15.81 11.64 18.53
N ASP A 194 -14.53 11.67 18.88
CA ASP A 194 -13.94 12.80 19.59
C ASP A 194 -13.72 13.98 18.61
N GLY A 195 -14.79 14.77 18.44
CA GLY A 195 -14.82 15.93 17.55
C GLY A 195 -13.70 16.96 17.83
N PRO A 196 -13.41 17.35 19.08
CA PRO A 196 -12.27 18.22 19.40
C PRO A 196 -10.94 17.75 18.82
N GLY A 197 -10.71 16.43 18.77
CA GLY A 197 -9.51 15.84 18.16
C GLY A 197 -9.41 16.02 16.63
N LEU A 198 -10.48 16.46 15.97
CA LEU A 198 -10.55 16.70 14.53
C LEU A 198 -10.48 18.20 14.15
N GLU A 199 -10.40 19.10 15.13
CA GLU A 199 -10.25 20.54 14.85
C GLU A 199 -8.85 20.87 14.26
N HIS A 200 -8.82 21.89 13.41
CA HIS A 200 -7.59 22.40 12.77
C HIS A 200 -6.80 21.35 11.95
N LEU A 201 -7.50 20.39 11.35
CA LEU A 201 -6.92 19.48 10.36
C LEU A 201 -6.97 20.11 8.97
N ASP A 202 -5.99 19.82 8.12
CA ASP A 202 -5.98 20.28 6.74
C ASP A 202 -6.77 19.33 5.83
N ALA A 203 -6.66 18.02 6.11
CA ALA A 203 -7.28 16.96 5.33
C ALA A 203 -7.75 15.80 6.22
N VAL A 204 -8.75 15.07 5.73
CA VAL A 204 -9.21 13.81 6.33
C VAL A 204 -9.20 12.74 5.27
N VAL A 205 -8.62 11.57 5.58
CA VAL A 205 -8.64 10.39 4.73
C VAL A 205 -9.41 9.28 5.45
N HIS A 206 -10.51 8.86 4.86
CA HIS A 206 -11.41 7.85 5.42
C HIS A 206 -11.26 6.51 4.69
N LEU A 207 -10.47 5.59 5.25
CA LEU A 207 -10.23 4.24 4.70
C LEU A 207 -10.88 3.12 5.53
N ALA A 208 -11.49 3.45 6.65
CA ALA A 208 -12.11 2.47 7.52
C ALA A 208 -13.28 1.76 6.85
N GLY A 209 -13.34 0.45 7.04
CA GLY A 209 -14.47 -0.36 6.61
C GLY A 209 -14.27 -1.82 6.98
N GLU A 210 -15.37 -2.54 7.19
CA GLU A 210 -15.33 -4.00 7.38
C GLU A 210 -14.74 -4.66 6.13
N PRO A 211 -13.75 -5.57 6.26
CA PRO A 211 -13.20 -6.29 5.12
C PRO A 211 -14.28 -7.07 4.38
N VAL A 212 -14.31 -6.95 3.05
CA VAL A 212 -15.29 -7.69 2.20
C VAL A 212 -14.99 -9.18 2.12
N ALA A 213 -13.78 -9.60 2.48
CA ALA A 213 -13.39 -10.99 2.50
C ALA A 213 -14.20 -11.85 3.50
N GLY A 214 -14.36 -13.13 3.16
CA GLY A 214 -15.06 -14.13 3.97
C GLY A 214 -16.48 -14.42 3.48
N ARG A 215 -17.16 -15.39 4.10
CA ARG A 215 -18.50 -15.81 3.67
C ARG A 215 -19.54 -14.73 3.96
N TRP A 216 -20.30 -14.32 2.94
CA TRP A 216 -21.35 -13.30 3.05
C TRP A 216 -22.66 -13.87 3.62
N THR A 217 -22.69 -14.03 4.94
CA THR A 217 -23.94 -14.20 5.69
C THR A 217 -24.71 -12.88 5.76
N ARG A 218 -26.00 -12.91 6.15
CA ARG A 218 -26.78 -11.69 6.40
C ARG A 218 -26.06 -10.76 7.38
N ALA A 219 -25.61 -11.29 8.52
CA ALA A 219 -24.86 -10.53 9.52
C ALA A 219 -23.56 -9.91 8.96
N LYS A 220 -22.81 -10.63 8.10
CA LYS A 220 -21.60 -10.08 7.46
C LYS A 220 -21.95 -8.95 6.50
N ARG A 221 -23.01 -9.08 5.70
CA ARG A 221 -23.49 -8.03 4.79
C ARG A 221 -23.96 -6.79 5.55
N ASP A 222 -24.67 -6.98 6.65
CA ASP A 222 -25.14 -5.88 7.50
C ASP A 222 -23.94 -5.12 8.12
N ARG A 223 -22.90 -5.84 8.58
CA ARG A 223 -21.64 -5.21 9.03
C ARG A 223 -20.89 -4.48 7.90
N ILE A 224 -20.81 -5.08 6.71
CA ILE A 224 -20.20 -4.44 5.53
C ILE A 224 -20.89 -3.12 5.20
N ARG A 225 -22.23 -3.11 5.20
CA ARG A 225 -23.03 -1.92 4.94
C ARG A 225 -22.91 -0.90 6.06
N SER A 226 -23.10 -1.30 7.32
CA SER A 226 -23.11 -0.38 8.46
C SER A 226 -21.76 0.30 8.66
N SER A 227 -20.66 -0.46 8.60
CA SER A 227 -19.30 0.08 8.77
C SER A 227 -18.91 1.12 7.73
N ARG A 228 -19.54 1.11 6.55
CA ARG A 228 -19.37 2.10 5.49
C ARG A 228 -20.36 3.25 5.62
N VAL A 229 -21.65 2.95 5.66
CA VAL A 229 -22.68 3.99 5.61
C VAL A 229 -22.80 4.75 6.93
N ALA A 230 -22.97 4.05 8.05
CA ALA A 230 -23.13 4.70 9.35
C ALA A 230 -21.82 5.35 9.82
N GLY A 231 -20.70 4.64 9.65
CA GLY A 231 -19.37 5.15 10.01
C GLY A 231 -18.98 6.40 9.20
N THR A 232 -19.18 6.40 7.88
CA THR A 232 -18.90 7.59 7.06
C THR A 232 -19.85 8.74 7.36
N ARG A 233 -21.15 8.46 7.57
CA ARG A 233 -22.11 9.51 7.91
C ARG A 233 -21.77 10.20 9.22
N LEU A 234 -21.49 9.43 10.28
CA LEU A 234 -21.06 9.96 11.57
C LEU A 234 -19.83 10.86 11.43
N LEU A 235 -18.82 10.39 10.69
CA LEU A 235 -17.61 11.20 10.44
C LEU A 235 -17.97 12.50 9.71
N CYS A 236 -18.75 12.44 8.64
CA CYS A 236 -19.08 13.61 7.83
C CYS A 236 -19.95 14.62 8.60
N GLU A 237 -20.92 14.17 9.39
CA GLU A 237 -21.73 15.01 10.27
C GLU A 237 -20.87 15.69 11.35
N THR A 238 -19.87 14.97 11.89
CA THR A 238 -18.91 15.54 12.83
C THR A 238 -18.04 16.60 12.16
N LEU A 239 -17.48 16.30 10.99
CA LEU A 239 -16.68 17.28 10.24
C LEU A 239 -17.49 18.53 9.88
N ALA A 240 -18.77 18.37 9.56
CA ALA A 240 -19.68 19.47 9.27
C ALA A 240 -19.94 20.38 10.49
N SER A 241 -19.91 19.82 11.70
CA SER A 241 -20.16 20.58 12.95
C SER A 241 -18.92 21.28 13.51
N LEU A 242 -17.72 20.98 13.01
CA LEU A 242 -16.47 21.61 13.43
C LEU A 242 -16.46 23.12 13.16
N ARG A 243 -15.76 23.87 14.03
CA ARG A 243 -15.50 25.29 13.82
C ARG A 243 -14.46 25.49 12.72
N HIS A 244 -13.36 24.74 12.78
CA HIS A 244 -12.28 24.77 11.80
C HIS A 244 -12.28 23.46 11.00
N LYS A 245 -13.06 23.48 9.92
CA LYS A 245 -13.25 22.34 9.03
C LYS A 245 -11.99 22.05 8.21
N PRO A 246 -11.72 20.77 7.89
CA PRO A 246 -10.69 20.43 6.91
C PRO A 246 -11.07 20.93 5.52
N LYS A 247 -10.07 21.18 4.68
CA LYS A 247 -10.29 21.62 3.30
C LYS A 247 -10.77 20.49 2.40
N VAL A 248 -10.37 19.26 2.70
CA VAL A 248 -10.66 18.08 1.87
C VAL A 248 -10.93 16.84 2.71
N LEU A 249 -11.92 16.05 2.26
CA LEU A 249 -12.17 14.69 2.67
C LEU A 249 -11.92 13.75 1.48
N ILE A 250 -10.97 12.84 1.63
CA ILE A 250 -10.76 11.71 0.72
C ILE A 250 -11.45 10.50 1.32
N CYS A 251 -12.54 10.05 0.71
CA CYS A 251 -13.30 8.89 1.17
C CYS A 251 -13.03 7.70 0.25
N ALA A 252 -12.68 6.55 0.81
CA ALA A 252 -12.66 5.31 0.05
C ALA A 252 -14.07 4.98 -0.48
N SER A 253 -14.10 4.37 -1.65
CA SER A 253 -15.22 3.72 -2.32
C SER A 253 -14.65 2.47 -3.03
N GLY A 254 -15.36 1.90 -4.00
CA GLY A 254 -14.84 0.78 -4.79
C GLY A 254 -15.49 0.68 -6.15
N ILE A 255 -14.75 0.17 -7.13
CA ILE A 255 -15.27 -0.11 -8.48
C ILE A 255 -16.44 -1.10 -8.49
N GLY A 256 -16.66 -1.82 -7.37
CA GLY A 256 -17.88 -2.58 -7.09
C GLY A 256 -19.18 -1.78 -7.30
N ILE A 257 -19.12 -0.45 -7.31
CA ILE A 257 -20.25 0.43 -7.67
C ILE A 257 -20.83 0.14 -9.06
N TYR A 258 -20.00 -0.30 -10.01
CA TYR A 258 -20.41 -0.57 -11.38
C TYR A 258 -21.05 -1.95 -11.58
N GLY A 259 -21.05 -2.82 -10.54
CA GLY A 259 -21.57 -4.18 -10.65
C GLY A 259 -20.79 -5.01 -11.69
N ASN A 260 -21.44 -6.00 -12.29
CA ASN A 260 -20.87 -6.77 -13.41
C ASN A 260 -21.33 -6.16 -14.74
N ALA A 261 -20.38 -5.56 -15.48
CA ALA A 261 -20.66 -4.82 -16.72
C ALA A 261 -20.22 -5.55 -17.99
N GLY A 262 -19.73 -6.79 -17.88
CA GLY A 262 -19.26 -7.55 -19.04
C GLY A 262 -18.10 -6.85 -19.76
N GLU A 263 -18.28 -6.56 -21.05
CA GLU A 263 -17.27 -5.94 -21.93
C GLU A 263 -17.34 -4.41 -21.97
N ALA A 264 -18.35 -3.79 -21.33
CA ALA A 264 -18.54 -2.34 -21.37
C ALA A 264 -17.38 -1.60 -20.67
N GLU A 265 -16.87 -0.56 -21.31
CA GLU A 265 -15.94 0.38 -20.70
C GLU A 265 -16.68 1.30 -19.72
N LEU A 266 -16.08 1.50 -18.55
CA LEU A 266 -16.68 2.21 -17.42
C LEU A 266 -15.79 3.35 -16.97
N ASP A 267 -16.33 4.56 -16.91
CA ASP A 267 -15.69 5.75 -16.37
C ASP A 267 -16.48 6.32 -15.18
N GLU A 268 -16.08 7.47 -14.65
CA GLU A 268 -16.77 8.08 -13.50
C GLU A 268 -18.18 8.61 -13.81
N GLN A 269 -18.54 8.76 -15.09
CA GLN A 269 -19.87 9.18 -15.54
C GLN A 269 -20.82 8.00 -15.78
N SER A 270 -20.26 6.80 -15.84
CA SER A 270 -21.00 5.57 -16.07
C SER A 270 -22.03 5.30 -14.96
N PRO A 271 -23.18 4.69 -15.29
CA PRO A 271 -24.24 4.45 -14.33
C PRO A 271 -23.80 3.49 -13.21
N VAL A 272 -24.41 3.64 -12.04
CA VAL A 272 -24.29 2.68 -10.95
C VAL A 272 -24.90 1.35 -11.39
N GLY A 273 -24.18 0.25 -11.18
CA GLY A 273 -24.64 -1.09 -11.54
C GLY A 273 -25.54 -1.71 -10.48
N ASP A 274 -25.79 -3.01 -10.65
CA ASP A 274 -26.59 -3.82 -9.74
C ASP A 274 -25.73 -4.67 -8.80
N GLY A 275 -26.36 -5.20 -7.76
CA GLY A 275 -25.74 -6.11 -6.80
C GLY A 275 -25.54 -5.50 -5.42
N PHE A 276 -25.06 -6.33 -4.49
CA PHE A 276 -24.88 -5.91 -3.11
C PHE A 276 -23.78 -4.85 -2.98
N LEU A 277 -22.62 -5.04 -3.62
CA LEU A 277 -21.54 -4.07 -3.60
C LEU A 277 -21.93 -2.75 -4.26
N ALA A 278 -22.69 -2.79 -5.37
CA ALA A 278 -23.15 -1.58 -6.02
C ALA A 278 -24.06 -0.75 -5.12
N THR A 279 -25.01 -1.43 -4.45
CA THR A 279 -25.91 -0.81 -3.47
C THR A 279 -25.15 -0.23 -2.27
N VAL A 280 -24.14 -0.96 -1.77
CA VAL A 280 -23.30 -0.49 -0.66
C VAL A 280 -22.47 0.71 -1.06
N ALA A 281 -21.79 0.68 -2.21
CA ALA A 281 -20.93 1.77 -2.68
C ALA A 281 -21.74 3.04 -2.95
N ARG A 282 -22.92 2.94 -3.59
CA ARG A 282 -23.82 4.09 -3.77
C ARG A 282 -24.23 4.72 -2.44
N ALA A 283 -24.65 3.90 -1.47
CA ALA A 283 -25.02 4.41 -0.15
C ALA A 283 -23.83 4.98 0.62
N TRP A 284 -22.63 4.43 0.41
CA TRP A 284 -21.39 4.90 1.02
C TRP A 284 -20.98 6.27 0.47
N GLU A 285 -20.98 6.45 -0.85
CA GLU A 285 -20.71 7.74 -1.48
C GLU A 285 -21.72 8.80 -1.05
N ALA A 286 -23.02 8.45 -0.99
CA ALA A 286 -24.07 9.36 -0.52
C ALA A 286 -23.92 9.77 0.96
N ALA A 287 -23.34 8.91 1.81
CA ALA A 287 -23.10 9.23 3.21
C ALA A 287 -22.08 10.35 3.43
N THR A 288 -21.38 10.78 2.37
CA THR A 288 -20.46 11.93 2.40
C THR A 288 -21.16 13.29 2.27
N GLN A 289 -22.46 13.31 1.95
CA GLN A 289 -23.22 14.53 1.69
C GLN A 289 -23.10 15.61 2.79
N PRO A 290 -23.16 15.28 4.11
CA PRO A 290 -23.02 16.30 5.15
C PRO A 290 -21.71 17.10 5.07
N ALA A 291 -20.61 16.47 4.65
CA ALA A 291 -19.33 17.16 4.48
C ALA A 291 -19.37 18.09 3.26
N ARG A 292 -19.99 17.66 2.16
CA ARG A 292 -20.18 18.48 0.95
C ARG A 292 -21.02 19.71 1.24
N ASP A 293 -22.15 19.53 1.92
CA ASP A 293 -23.07 20.61 2.31
C ASP A 293 -22.38 21.64 3.23
N ALA A 294 -21.40 21.20 4.01
CA ALA A 294 -20.58 22.04 4.88
C ALA A 294 -19.42 22.76 4.15
N GLY A 295 -19.32 22.63 2.83
CA GLY A 295 -18.28 23.27 2.00
C GLY A 295 -16.92 22.56 2.01
N ILE A 296 -16.84 21.32 2.51
CA ILE A 296 -15.62 20.50 2.46
C ILE A 296 -15.54 19.86 1.08
N ARG A 297 -14.41 19.98 0.38
CA ARG A 297 -14.19 19.28 -0.90
C ARG A 297 -14.15 17.77 -0.64
N VAL A 298 -15.01 17.00 -1.30
CA VAL A 298 -15.06 15.55 -1.10
C VAL A 298 -14.67 14.79 -2.37
N VAL A 299 -13.66 13.94 -2.26
CA VAL A 299 -13.23 12.99 -3.29
C VAL A 299 -13.62 11.58 -2.85
N THR A 300 -14.42 10.88 -3.64
CA THR A 300 -14.77 9.46 -3.40
C THR A 300 -13.96 8.59 -4.34
N LEU A 301 -12.94 7.91 -3.81
CA LEU A 301 -12.02 7.07 -4.56
C LEU A 301 -12.63 5.70 -4.84
N ARG A 302 -13.05 5.44 -6.08
CA ARG A 302 -13.51 4.11 -6.52
C ARG A 302 -12.30 3.24 -6.78
N ILE A 303 -11.82 2.59 -5.72
CA ILE A 303 -10.58 1.81 -5.73
C ILE A 303 -10.77 0.47 -6.46
N GLY A 304 -9.83 0.14 -7.34
CA GLY A 304 -9.76 -1.15 -8.03
C GLY A 304 -9.22 -2.30 -7.17
N LEU A 305 -8.84 -3.40 -7.82
CA LEU A 305 -8.15 -4.51 -7.17
C LEU A 305 -6.73 -4.09 -6.79
N VAL A 306 -6.50 -3.81 -5.50
CA VAL A 306 -5.18 -3.42 -5.02
C VAL A 306 -4.21 -4.60 -5.09
N THR A 307 -3.11 -4.44 -5.81
CA THR A 307 -2.02 -5.42 -5.91
C THR A 307 -1.02 -5.18 -4.78
N SER A 308 -0.88 -6.17 -3.89
CA SER A 308 0.08 -6.13 -2.78
C SER A 308 0.44 -7.53 -2.30
N ALA A 309 1.69 -7.73 -1.92
CA ALA A 309 2.11 -8.96 -1.26
C ALA A 309 1.87 -8.96 0.27
N ARG A 310 1.51 -7.81 0.87
CA ARG A 310 1.22 -7.66 2.31
C ARG A 310 -0.22 -8.01 2.68
N GLY A 311 -1.11 -8.07 1.70
CA GLY A 311 -2.51 -8.41 1.91
C GLY A 311 -3.34 -8.27 0.64
N GLY A 312 -4.65 -8.50 0.77
CA GLY A 312 -5.58 -8.40 -0.36
C GLY A 312 -5.58 -9.65 -1.23
N LEU A 313 -5.86 -9.48 -2.53
CA LEU A 313 -6.02 -10.60 -3.47
C LEU A 313 -4.68 -11.29 -3.77
N VAL A 314 -3.64 -10.50 -4.08
CA VAL A 314 -2.34 -11.02 -4.52
C VAL A 314 -1.65 -11.83 -3.43
N GLU A 315 -1.67 -11.39 -2.18
CA GLU A 315 -1.12 -12.14 -1.03
C GLU A 315 -1.73 -13.55 -0.90
N ARG A 316 -3.06 -13.66 -1.09
CA ARG A 316 -3.76 -14.96 -1.04
C ARG A 316 -3.44 -15.84 -2.23
N LEU A 317 -3.38 -15.25 -3.42
CA LEU A 317 -3.08 -16.00 -4.65
C LEU A 317 -1.62 -16.44 -4.70
N ARG A 318 -0.68 -15.63 -4.18
CA ARG A 318 0.76 -15.91 -4.19
C ARG A 318 1.08 -17.30 -3.64
N SER A 319 0.46 -17.72 -2.55
CA SER A 319 0.73 -19.04 -1.95
C SER A 319 0.33 -20.18 -2.89
N LEU A 320 -0.85 -20.09 -3.51
CA LEU A 320 -1.35 -21.10 -4.46
C LEU A 320 -0.51 -21.13 -5.74
N TYR A 321 -0.24 -19.96 -6.31
CA TYR A 321 0.57 -19.84 -7.52
C TYR A 321 2.03 -20.25 -7.26
N GLY A 322 2.57 -19.95 -6.07
CA GLY A 322 3.91 -20.36 -5.66
C GLY A 322 4.09 -21.88 -5.60
N LEU A 323 3.01 -22.64 -5.39
CA LEU A 323 2.96 -24.11 -5.45
C LEU A 323 2.67 -24.65 -6.86
N GLY A 324 2.50 -23.79 -7.87
CA GLY A 324 2.11 -24.20 -9.22
C GLY A 324 0.63 -24.58 -9.35
N LEU A 325 -0.20 -24.24 -8.36
CA LEU A 325 -1.64 -24.54 -8.34
C LEU A 325 -2.50 -23.37 -8.85
N GLY A 326 -1.88 -22.43 -9.57
CA GLY A 326 -2.54 -21.26 -10.12
C GLY A 326 -3.21 -21.53 -11.47
N GLY A 327 -4.09 -20.63 -11.86
CA GLY A 327 -4.72 -20.61 -13.18
C GLY A 327 -5.92 -19.66 -13.25
N PRO A 328 -6.54 -19.57 -14.44
CA PRO A 328 -7.68 -18.69 -14.66
C PRO A 328 -8.90 -19.11 -13.83
N ILE A 329 -9.79 -18.16 -13.57
CA ILE A 329 -11.03 -18.34 -12.83
C ILE A 329 -12.18 -18.13 -13.80
N GLY A 330 -13.11 -19.08 -13.89
CA GLY A 330 -14.18 -19.05 -14.88
C GLY A 330 -13.65 -19.24 -16.31
N ASP A 331 -14.19 -18.48 -17.25
CA ASP A 331 -13.71 -18.44 -18.65
C ASP A 331 -12.47 -17.55 -18.83
N GLY A 332 -12.08 -16.81 -17.79
CA GLY A 332 -10.92 -15.92 -17.78
C GLY A 332 -11.11 -14.62 -18.55
N ARG A 333 -12.30 -14.35 -19.10
CA ARG A 333 -12.58 -13.18 -19.93
C ARG A 333 -12.98 -11.95 -19.13
N GLN A 334 -13.34 -12.13 -17.85
CA GLN A 334 -13.76 -11.03 -17.00
C GLN A 334 -12.64 -10.00 -16.83
N TRP A 335 -12.99 -8.74 -17.04
CA TRP A 335 -12.08 -7.61 -16.92
C TRP A 335 -11.79 -7.31 -15.45
N GLN A 336 -10.51 -7.19 -15.14
CA GLN A 336 -9.98 -6.83 -13.84
C GLN A 336 -9.29 -5.48 -13.91
N SER A 337 -9.89 -4.50 -13.25
CA SER A 337 -9.29 -3.19 -13.03
C SER A 337 -8.56 -3.19 -11.69
N TRP A 338 -7.25 -2.99 -11.73
CA TRP A 338 -6.32 -3.17 -10.62
C TRP A 338 -5.54 -1.87 -10.36
N ILE A 339 -4.84 -1.75 -9.23
CA ILE A 339 -3.92 -0.64 -8.95
C ILE A 339 -2.81 -1.11 -8.01
N ASP A 340 -1.57 -0.67 -8.25
CA ASP A 340 -0.48 -0.90 -7.30
C ASP A 340 -0.73 -0.19 -5.97
N LEU A 341 -0.37 -0.83 -4.86
CA LEU A 341 -0.53 -0.24 -3.53
C LEU A 341 0.23 1.09 -3.38
N ASP A 342 1.44 1.21 -3.94
CA ASP A 342 2.21 2.46 -3.88
C ASP A 342 1.60 3.54 -4.77
N ASP A 343 1.08 3.16 -5.94
CA ASP A 343 0.35 4.11 -6.78
C ASP A 343 -0.93 4.58 -6.11
N LEU A 344 -1.68 3.71 -5.41
CA LEU A 344 -2.88 4.12 -4.67
C LEU A 344 -2.55 5.10 -3.53
N VAL A 345 -1.46 4.89 -2.80
CA VAL A 345 -0.95 5.87 -1.82
C VAL A 345 -0.65 7.20 -2.51
N GLY A 346 0.00 7.13 -3.68
CA GLY A 346 0.23 8.28 -4.54
C GLY A 346 -1.04 8.99 -4.99
N VAL A 347 -2.10 8.25 -5.36
CA VAL A 347 -3.40 8.81 -5.77
C VAL A 347 -4.05 9.55 -4.62
N ILE A 348 -4.02 9.00 -3.41
CA ILE A 348 -4.56 9.66 -2.22
C ILE A 348 -3.80 10.98 -1.97
N HIS A 349 -2.47 10.94 -2.01
CA HIS A 349 -1.63 12.13 -1.87
C HIS A 349 -1.94 13.18 -2.96
N HIS A 350 -2.04 12.76 -4.21
CA HIS A 350 -2.38 13.63 -5.34
C HIS A 350 -3.76 14.28 -5.16
N ALA A 351 -4.76 13.51 -4.74
CA ALA A 351 -6.12 14.00 -4.51
C ALA A 351 -6.23 15.00 -3.35
N ILE A 352 -5.35 14.91 -2.34
CA ILE A 352 -5.26 15.90 -1.26
C ILE A 352 -4.91 17.28 -1.84
N TYR A 353 -3.94 17.36 -2.75
CA TYR A 353 -3.42 18.63 -3.27
C TYR A 353 -4.06 19.11 -4.58
N THR A 354 -4.79 18.25 -5.29
CA THR A 354 -5.41 18.60 -6.58
C THR A 354 -6.83 19.11 -6.37
N GLU A 355 -7.00 20.43 -6.40
CA GLU A 355 -8.29 21.09 -6.13
C GLU A 355 -9.37 20.75 -7.17
N GLN A 356 -8.97 20.43 -8.41
CA GLN A 356 -9.88 20.07 -9.49
C GLN A 356 -10.49 18.68 -9.31
N LEU A 357 -9.90 17.82 -8.48
CA LEU A 357 -10.45 16.51 -8.16
C LEU A 357 -11.53 16.67 -7.07
N GLU A 358 -12.77 16.48 -7.50
CA GLU A 358 -13.96 16.43 -6.64
C GLU A 358 -14.97 15.38 -7.16
N GLY A 359 -15.69 14.75 -6.24
CA GLY A 359 -16.69 13.75 -6.57
C GLY A 359 -16.06 12.36 -6.77
N PRO A 360 -16.67 11.50 -7.60
CA PRO A 360 -16.11 10.19 -7.89
C PRO A 360 -14.83 10.31 -8.72
N VAL A 361 -13.83 9.50 -8.36
CA VAL A 361 -12.57 9.31 -9.09
C VAL A 361 -12.23 7.83 -9.09
N ASN A 362 -12.04 7.23 -10.27
CA ASN A 362 -11.61 5.85 -10.41
C ASN A 362 -10.12 5.73 -10.10
N ALA A 363 -9.78 5.05 -9.00
CA ALA A 363 -8.41 4.77 -8.61
C ALA A 363 -8.01 3.38 -9.12
N VAL A 364 -7.74 3.33 -10.43
CA VAL A 364 -7.33 2.15 -11.19
C VAL A 364 -6.11 2.49 -12.05
N ALA A 365 -5.26 1.50 -12.32
CA ALA A 365 -4.16 1.61 -13.27
C ALA A 365 -4.69 1.84 -14.70
N PRO A 366 -3.88 2.41 -15.61
CA PRO A 366 -4.35 2.82 -16.94
C PRO A 366 -4.91 1.70 -17.82
N ALA A 367 -4.41 0.47 -17.65
CA ALA A 367 -4.78 -0.68 -18.47
C ALA A 367 -5.43 -1.79 -17.62
N PRO A 368 -6.77 -1.93 -17.64
CA PRO A 368 -7.41 -3.13 -17.11
C PRO A 368 -6.99 -4.34 -17.95
N VAL A 369 -6.97 -5.51 -17.32
CA VAL A 369 -6.58 -6.76 -18.00
C VAL A 369 -7.68 -7.80 -17.90
N GLN A 370 -7.69 -8.77 -18.79
CA GLN A 370 -8.54 -9.94 -18.63
C GLN A 370 -8.03 -10.83 -17.49
N GLN A 371 -8.92 -11.61 -16.88
CA GLN A 371 -8.54 -12.47 -15.77
C GLN A 371 -7.51 -13.54 -16.16
N ALA A 372 -7.60 -14.09 -17.37
CA ALA A 372 -6.61 -15.02 -17.89
C ALA A 372 -5.22 -14.38 -18.00
N GLU A 373 -5.15 -13.11 -18.43
CA GLU A 373 -3.91 -12.34 -18.50
C GLU A 373 -3.34 -12.05 -17.10
N PHE A 374 -4.21 -11.71 -16.15
CA PHE A 374 -3.80 -11.53 -14.75
C PHE A 374 -3.19 -12.82 -14.18
N ALA A 375 -3.86 -13.95 -14.37
CA ALA A 375 -3.40 -15.26 -13.94
C ALA A 375 -2.06 -15.62 -14.58
N ALA A 376 -1.94 -15.48 -15.90
CA ALA A 376 -0.72 -15.76 -16.65
C ALA A 376 0.44 -14.87 -16.19
N THR A 377 0.20 -13.58 -15.97
CA THR A 377 1.22 -12.63 -15.51
C THR A 377 1.70 -12.96 -14.10
N LEU A 378 0.79 -13.29 -13.17
CA LEU A 378 1.16 -13.70 -11.82
C LEU A 378 2.00 -14.98 -11.82
N ALA A 379 1.62 -15.97 -12.61
CA ALA A 379 2.39 -17.22 -12.76
C ALA A 379 3.79 -16.95 -13.32
N ARG A 380 3.88 -16.15 -14.37
CA ARG A 380 5.13 -15.76 -15.02
C ARG A 380 6.07 -15.03 -14.07
N VAL A 381 5.57 -14.05 -13.32
CA VAL A 381 6.34 -13.31 -12.31
C VAL A 381 6.86 -14.25 -11.20
N LEU A 382 6.07 -15.24 -10.81
CA LEU A 382 6.48 -16.22 -9.80
C LEU A 382 7.34 -17.37 -10.36
N GLY A 383 7.53 -17.45 -11.69
CA GLY A 383 8.23 -18.55 -12.35
C GLY A 383 7.51 -19.90 -12.23
N ARG A 384 6.18 -19.89 -12.27
CA ARG A 384 5.32 -21.07 -12.05
C ARG A 384 4.29 -21.24 -13.17
N PRO A 385 3.83 -22.48 -13.45
CA PRO A 385 2.74 -22.71 -14.40
C PRO A 385 1.41 -22.17 -13.85
N ALA A 386 0.47 -21.86 -14.75
CA ALA A 386 -0.89 -21.44 -14.44
C ALA A 386 -1.93 -22.26 -15.23
N TRP A 387 -1.96 -23.58 -15.01
CA TRP A 387 -2.79 -24.50 -15.78
C TRP A 387 -4.10 -24.90 -15.09
N ILE A 388 -4.24 -24.61 -13.79
CA ILE A 388 -5.41 -25.04 -13.02
C ILE A 388 -6.52 -24.00 -13.15
N SER A 389 -7.38 -24.19 -14.14
CA SER A 389 -8.60 -23.38 -14.26
C SER A 389 -9.59 -23.76 -13.17
N VAL A 390 -10.16 -22.76 -12.50
CA VAL A 390 -11.23 -22.94 -11.50
C VAL A 390 -12.58 -22.66 -12.18
N PRO A 391 -13.43 -23.67 -12.41
CA PRO A 391 -14.72 -23.46 -13.06
C PRO A 391 -15.63 -22.51 -12.26
N GLU A 392 -16.45 -21.71 -12.95
CA GLU A 392 -17.36 -20.77 -12.29
C GLU A 392 -18.29 -21.44 -11.28
N VAL A 393 -18.73 -22.66 -11.56
CA VAL A 393 -19.61 -23.44 -10.69
C VAL A 393 -18.96 -23.66 -9.33
N VAL A 394 -17.65 -23.98 -9.32
CA VAL A 394 -16.87 -24.15 -8.08
C VAL A 394 -16.77 -22.83 -7.33
N VAL A 395 -16.50 -21.73 -8.02
CA VAL A 395 -16.43 -20.40 -7.42
C VAL A 395 -17.75 -20.03 -6.76
N ARG A 396 -18.86 -20.23 -7.47
CA ARG A 396 -20.22 -19.94 -6.98
C ARG A 396 -20.59 -20.81 -5.78
N TRP A 397 -20.17 -22.08 -5.76
CA TRP A 397 -20.50 -23.00 -4.67
C TRP A 397 -19.66 -22.72 -3.41
N VAL A 398 -18.35 -22.51 -3.57
CA VAL A 398 -17.41 -22.28 -2.45
C VAL A 398 -17.53 -20.87 -1.88
N PHE A 399 -17.52 -19.85 -2.76
CA PHE A 399 -17.46 -18.44 -2.36
C PHE A 399 -18.81 -17.73 -2.41
N GLY A 400 -19.86 -18.37 -2.95
CA GLY A 400 -21.21 -17.82 -2.96
C GLY A 400 -21.30 -16.47 -3.67
N GLN A 401 -22.01 -15.52 -3.04
CA GLN A 401 -22.20 -14.17 -3.57
C GLN A 401 -20.90 -13.37 -3.66
N LEU A 402 -19.95 -13.55 -2.73
CA LEU A 402 -18.63 -12.92 -2.81
C LEU A 402 -17.91 -13.33 -4.09
N GLY A 403 -17.93 -14.64 -4.40
CA GLY A 403 -17.33 -15.16 -5.63
C GLY A 403 -17.95 -14.52 -6.87
N ARG A 404 -19.27 -14.34 -6.88
CA ARG A 404 -19.97 -13.72 -8.02
C ARG A 404 -19.65 -12.23 -8.19
N GLU A 405 -19.66 -11.47 -7.09
CA GLU A 405 -19.52 -10.01 -7.16
C GLU A 405 -18.07 -9.52 -7.15
N ILE A 406 -17.09 -10.37 -6.85
CA ILE A 406 -15.66 -9.99 -6.83
C ILE A 406 -14.84 -10.85 -7.79
N LEU A 407 -14.95 -12.18 -7.75
CA LEU A 407 -14.06 -13.06 -8.53
C LEU A 407 -14.54 -13.29 -9.97
N LEU A 408 -15.86 -13.24 -10.19
CA LEU A 408 -16.50 -13.42 -11.50
C LEU A 408 -17.06 -12.11 -12.08
N ALA A 409 -16.96 -10.99 -11.35
CA ALA A 409 -17.40 -9.71 -11.87
C ALA A 409 -16.43 -9.21 -12.95
N SER A 410 -16.98 -8.70 -14.04
CA SER A 410 -16.21 -8.07 -15.12
C SER A 410 -16.39 -6.57 -15.07
N GLN A 411 -15.29 -5.86 -14.85
CA GLN A 411 -15.25 -4.41 -14.66
C GLN A 411 -14.08 -3.82 -15.43
N ARG A 412 -14.34 -3.33 -16.64
CA ARG A 412 -13.35 -2.67 -17.50
C ARG A 412 -13.38 -1.16 -17.23
N VAL A 413 -12.74 -0.76 -16.14
CA VAL A 413 -12.82 0.61 -15.61
C VAL A 413 -11.62 1.42 -16.08
N THR A 414 -11.87 2.65 -16.53
CA THR A 414 -10.86 3.64 -16.86
C THR A 414 -10.80 4.74 -15.79
N GLY A 415 -9.60 5.24 -15.53
CA GLY A 415 -9.33 6.33 -14.59
C GLY A 415 -9.31 7.70 -15.26
N SER A 416 -10.33 8.06 -16.05
CA SER A 416 -10.30 9.25 -16.92
C SER A 416 -9.99 10.53 -16.13
N ARG A 417 -10.71 10.79 -15.02
CA ARG A 417 -10.47 11.98 -14.19
C ARG A 417 -9.08 11.99 -13.55
N LEU A 418 -8.58 10.81 -13.16
CA LEU A 418 -7.25 10.69 -12.58
C LEU A 418 -6.17 10.96 -13.64
N GLY A 419 -6.33 10.44 -14.85
CA GLY A 419 -5.46 10.71 -16.00
C GLY A 419 -5.46 12.19 -16.37
N ASP A 420 -6.64 12.81 -16.50
CA ASP A 420 -6.79 14.23 -16.84
C ASP A 420 -6.19 15.16 -15.78
N SER A 421 -6.12 14.71 -14.52
CA SER A 421 -5.48 15.46 -13.44
C SER A 421 -3.94 15.46 -13.48
N GLY A 422 -3.34 14.76 -14.45
CA GLY A 422 -1.89 14.67 -14.61
C GLY A 422 -1.20 13.69 -13.66
N PHE A 423 -1.95 12.75 -13.05
CA PHE A 423 -1.36 11.76 -12.15
C PHE A 423 -0.41 10.81 -12.90
N GLY A 424 0.85 10.74 -12.46
CA GLY A 424 1.84 9.81 -12.98
C GLY A 424 1.88 8.50 -12.20
N PHE A 425 1.60 7.38 -12.88
CA PHE A 425 1.72 6.02 -12.34
C PHE A 425 3.18 5.56 -12.36
N ASP A 426 3.66 5.04 -11.23
CA ASP A 426 4.95 4.38 -11.13
C ASP A 426 4.91 2.96 -11.73
N PHE A 427 3.76 2.30 -11.65
CA PHE A 427 3.57 0.93 -12.13
C PHE A 427 2.36 0.84 -13.09
N PRO A 428 2.48 1.38 -14.33
CA PRO A 428 1.37 1.43 -15.27
C PRO A 428 0.96 0.07 -15.85
N THR A 429 1.81 -0.96 -15.73
CA THR A 429 1.54 -2.31 -16.22
C THR A 429 1.40 -3.32 -15.09
N LEU A 430 0.56 -4.35 -15.28
CA LEU A 430 0.33 -5.35 -14.24
C LEU A 430 1.62 -6.09 -13.89
N GLU A 431 2.44 -6.38 -14.89
CA GLU A 431 3.72 -7.03 -14.67
C GLU A 431 4.66 -6.18 -13.81
N SER A 432 4.81 -4.88 -14.10
CA SER A 432 5.68 -4.00 -13.29
C SER A 432 5.22 -3.94 -11.84
N SER A 433 3.90 -3.87 -11.60
CA SER A 433 3.33 -3.89 -10.25
C SER A 433 3.59 -5.22 -9.55
N LEU A 434 3.26 -6.35 -10.17
CA LEU A 434 3.45 -7.66 -9.55
C LEU A 434 4.91 -7.96 -9.27
N ARG A 435 5.83 -7.57 -10.17
CA ARG A 435 7.27 -7.70 -9.95
C ARG A 435 7.75 -6.90 -8.75
N HIS A 436 7.33 -5.64 -8.65
CA HIS A 436 7.63 -4.79 -7.51
C HIS A 436 7.08 -5.37 -6.21
N GLN A 437 5.80 -5.74 -6.18
CA GLN A 437 5.14 -6.23 -4.98
C GLN A 437 5.66 -7.60 -4.51
N LEU A 438 6.14 -8.45 -5.43
CA LEU A 438 6.56 -9.83 -5.15
C LEU A 438 8.07 -10.05 -5.07
N GLY A 439 8.89 -8.99 -5.16
CA GLY A 439 10.36 -9.09 -5.09
C GLY A 439 10.96 -9.79 -6.31
N ARG A 440 10.49 -9.39 -7.49
CA ARG A 440 10.88 -9.91 -8.81
C ARG A 440 11.15 -8.77 -9.81
N ALA A 441 11.49 -7.59 -9.28
CA ALA A 441 11.84 -6.42 -10.06
C ALA A 441 13.14 -6.64 -10.84
N GLU A 442 13.22 -6.06 -12.03
CA GLU A 442 14.42 -6.17 -12.84
C GLU A 442 15.47 -5.17 -12.32
N PRO A 443 16.73 -5.60 -12.09
CA PRO A 443 17.79 -4.72 -11.57
C PRO A 443 18.02 -3.47 -12.42
N GLN A 444 17.75 -3.54 -13.74
CA GLN A 444 17.86 -2.42 -14.67
C GLN A 444 16.87 -1.27 -14.38
N ALA A 445 15.81 -1.51 -13.58
CA ALA A 445 14.94 -0.44 -13.09
C ALA A 445 15.67 0.53 -12.15
N VAL A 446 16.78 0.09 -11.53
CA VAL A 446 17.59 0.87 -10.58
C VAL A 446 18.60 1.78 -11.29
N ASP A 447 19.11 1.40 -12.47
CA ASP A 447 20.03 2.25 -13.25
C ASP A 447 19.38 3.57 -13.72
N ARG A 448 18.05 3.62 -13.80
CA ARG A 448 17.29 4.86 -14.05
C ARG A 448 16.97 5.63 -12.76
N ALA A 449 17.13 4.99 -11.61
CA ALA A 449 16.79 5.49 -10.29
C ALA A 449 18.03 5.58 -9.39
N VAL A 450 19.05 6.36 -9.78
CA VAL A 450 19.94 7.13 -8.87
C VAL A 450 20.67 6.39 -7.73
N ALA A 451 20.60 5.08 -7.64
CA ALA A 451 21.06 4.31 -6.49
C ALA A 451 22.03 3.21 -6.92
N ARG A 452 23.12 3.05 -6.17
CA ARG A 452 24.10 1.98 -6.36
C ARG A 452 24.03 1.04 -5.17
N PHE A 453 24.08 -0.26 -5.45
CA PHE A 453 24.08 -1.30 -4.42
C PHE A 453 25.30 -2.20 -4.60
N GLU A 454 26.03 -2.41 -3.51
CA GLU A 454 27.18 -3.32 -3.48
C GLU A 454 26.99 -4.40 -2.40
N VAL A 455 26.99 -5.67 -2.83
CA VAL A 455 26.99 -6.84 -1.93
C VAL A 455 28.40 -7.37 -1.80
N ALA A 456 29.00 -7.23 -0.62
CA ALA A 456 30.28 -7.86 -0.31
C ALA A 456 30.06 -9.06 0.62
N GLY A 457 29.76 -10.22 0.04
CA GLY A 457 29.73 -11.48 0.80
C GLY A 457 31.15 -11.94 1.14
N ARG A 458 31.52 -11.91 2.43
CA ARG A 458 32.83 -12.43 2.88
C ARG A 458 32.81 -13.96 2.88
N SER A 459 33.70 -14.56 2.10
CA SER A 459 34.14 -15.94 2.31
C SER A 459 35.27 -15.93 3.36
N CYS A 460 35.04 -16.53 4.52
CA CYS A 460 36.12 -16.92 5.42
C CYS A 460 36.65 -18.29 5.04
#